data_AF-A0A969GCQ3-F1
#
_entry.id   AF-A0A969GCQ3-F1
#
_cell.length_a   1.000
_cell.length_b   1.000
_cell.length_c   1.000
_cell.angle_alpha   90.00
_cell.angle_beta   90.00
_cell.angle_gamma   90.00
#
_symmetry.space_group_name_H-M   'P 1'
#
loop_
_entity.id
_entity.type
_entity.pdbx_description
1 polymer ?
#
loop_
_entity_poly.entity_id
_entity_poly.type
_entity_poly.pdbx_seq_one_letter_code
_entity_poly.pdbx_strand_id
1 'polypeptide(L)'
;MKPKLELGRTLKINMKKSPLIILLGTLLIAVSANIPLNLPLFATEIPGTWQTFMVLVFAYATNRWYGFLAVLLYLIIGGLGLPVFADGSSGWSVFDW
;
A
#
# COMPACT_ATOMS: atom_id res chain seq x y z
N MET A 1 -25.87 -16.37 -17.54
CA MET A 1 -25.29 -16.08 -16.20
C MET A 1 -24.60 -14.72 -16.32
N LYS A 2 -25.08 -13.66 -15.65
CA LYS A 2 -24.71 -12.24 -15.90
C LYS A 2 -23.74 -11.71 -14.84
N PRO A 3 -22.41 -11.61 -15.07
CA PRO A 3 -21.48 -10.94 -14.17
C PRO A 3 -21.10 -9.52 -14.64
N LYS A 4 -21.73 -8.99 -15.70
CA LYS A 4 -21.29 -7.73 -16.36
C LYS A 4 -21.89 -6.44 -15.75
N LEU A 5 -22.79 -6.54 -14.77
CA LEU A 5 -23.53 -5.39 -14.21
C LEU A 5 -23.04 -4.91 -12.83
N GLU A 6 -22.26 -5.71 -12.11
CA GLU A 6 -21.76 -5.37 -10.76
C GLU A 6 -20.42 -4.59 -10.79
N LEU A 7 -19.70 -4.67 -11.91
CA LEU A 7 -18.40 -4.01 -12.10
C LEU A 7 -18.52 -2.48 -12.18
N GLY A 8 -19.64 -1.96 -12.71
CA GLY A 8 -19.89 -0.52 -12.84
C GLY A 8 -20.30 0.17 -11.52
N ARG A 9 -20.82 -0.57 -10.53
CA ARG A 9 -21.22 0.00 -9.23
C ARG A 9 -20.06 0.13 -8.26
N THR A 10 -19.09 -0.79 -8.32
CA THR A 10 -17.92 -0.81 -7.45
C THR A 10 -16.86 0.23 -7.85
N LEU A 11 -16.85 0.64 -9.12
CA LEU A 11 -16.00 1.71 -9.67
C LEU A 11 -16.59 3.12 -9.48
N LYS A 12 -17.56 3.31 -8.59
CA LYS A 12 -18.05 4.66 -8.24
C LYS A 12 -17.05 5.35 -7.32
N ILE A 13 -15.94 5.79 -7.91
CA ILE A 13 -14.92 6.59 -7.24
C ILE A 13 -15.53 7.95 -6.94
N ASN A 14 -15.73 8.25 -5.67
CA ASN A 14 -16.39 9.47 -5.24
C ASN A 14 -15.36 10.60 -5.30
N MET A 15 -15.21 11.19 -6.50
CA MET A 15 -14.08 12.07 -6.89
C MET A 15 -13.80 13.22 -5.91
N LYS A 16 -14.79 13.65 -5.12
CA LYS A 16 -14.66 14.74 -4.15
C LYS A 16 -13.90 14.36 -2.86
N LYS A 17 -13.83 13.08 -2.47
CA LYS A 17 -13.12 12.60 -1.26
C LYS A 17 -12.00 11.59 -1.55
N SER A 18 -11.90 11.16 -2.80
CA SER A 18 -10.98 10.13 -3.27
C SER A 18 -9.48 10.42 -3.02
N PRO A 19 -8.95 11.62 -3.30
CA PRO A 19 -7.50 11.85 -3.19
C PRO A 19 -7.00 11.85 -1.75
N LEU A 20 -7.79 12.37 -0.80
CA LEU A 20 -7.45 12.38 0.63
C LEU A 20 -7.32 10.97 1.19
N ILE A 21 -8.21 10.06 0.80
CA ILE A 21 -8.20 8.66 1.24
C ILE A 21 -6.96 7.95 0.69
N ILE A 22 -6.64 8.16 -0.59
CA ILE A 22 -5.45 7.56 -1.23
C ILE A 22 -4.17 8.05 -0.56
N LEU A 23 -4.07 9.35 -0.27
CA LEU A 23 -2.92 9.95 0.41
C LEU A 23 -2.77 9.39 1.84
N LEU A 24 -3.87 9.30 2.58
CA LEU A 24 -3.88 8.74 3.93
C LEU A 24 -3.45 7.26 3.93
N GLY A 25 -3.94 6.47 2.96
CA GLY A 25 -3.53 5.08 2.79
C GLY A 25 -2.04 4.96 2.46
N THR A 26 -1.53 5.82 1.59
CA THR A 26 -0.10 5.87 1.22
C THR A 26 0.78 6.18 2.45
N LEU A 27 0.39 7.18 3.25
CA LEU A 27 1.06 7.52 4.52
C LEU A 27 1.02 6.36 5.51
N LEU A 28 -0.13 5.70 5.66
CA LEU A 28 -0.29 4.58 6.59
C LEU A 28 0.60 3.38 6.19
N ILE A 29 0.70 3.10 4.89
CA ILE A 29 1.58 2.08 4.32
C ILE A 29 3.04 2.44 4.58
N ALA A 30 3.45 3.70 4.32
CA ALA A 30 4.82 4.16 4.53
C ALA A 30 5.24 4.12 6.00
N VAL A 31 4.37 4.54 6.92
CA VAL A 31 4.64 4.42 8.38
C VAL A 31 4.77 2.96 8.78
N SER A 32 3.89 2.10 8.27
CA SER A 32 3.90 0.66 8.61
C SER A 32 5.07 -0.10 8.00
N ALA A 33 5.64 0.41 6.90
CA ALA A 33 6.89 -0.10 6.32
C ALA A 33 8.12 0.21 7.20
N ASN A 34 8.04 1.19 8.10
CA ASN A 34 9.11 1.52 9.03
C ASN A 34 8.97 0.80 10.38
N ILE A 35 7.88 0.04 10.60
CA ILE A 35 7.70 -0.73 11.83
C ILE A 35 8.25 -2.14 11.58
N PRO A 36 9.44 -2.47 12.10
CA PRO A 36 10.00 -3.80 11.94
C PRO A 36 9.14 -4.82 12.69
N LEU A 37 8.78 -5.88 11.99
CA LEU A 37 8.12 -7.05 12.54
C LEU A 37 9.18 -7.96 13.16
N ASN A 38 9.66 -7.61 14.35
CA ASN A 38 10.56 -8.46 15.13
C ASN A 38 9.77 -9.56 15.82
N LEU A 39 9.32 -10.56 15.04
CA LEU A 39 8.73 -11.78 15.59
C LEU A 39 9.84 -12.78 15.94
N PRO A 40 10.04 -13.13 17.23
CA PRO A 40 11.06 -14.09 17.64
C PRO A 40 10.76 -15.55 17.23
N LEU A 41 9.70 -15.76 16.44
CA LEU A 41 9.23 -17.09 16.04
C LEU A 41 9.98 -17.67 14.83
N PHE A 42 10.69 -16.83 14.08
CA PHE A 42 11.52 -17.26 12.97
C PHE A 42 12.88 -16.58 13.11
N ALA A 43 13.93 -17.37 13.38
CA ALA A 43 15.33 -16.93 13.38
C ALA A 43 15.83 -16.62 11.94
N THR A 44 14.98 -15.97 11.14
CA THR A 44 15.28 -15.50 9.81
C THR A 44 15.49 -14.01 9.90
N GLU A 45 16.69 -13.55 9.52
CA GLU A 45 17.09 -12.15 9.35
C GLU A 45 16.32 -11.43 8.23
N ILE A 46 15.15 -11.93 7.84
CA ILE A 46 14.33 -11.28 6.82
C ILE A 46 13.64 -10.11 7.52
N PRO A 47 13.96 -8.85 7.17
CA PRO A 47 13.30 -7.69 7.73
C PRO A 47 11.85 -7.66 7.22
N GLY A 48 10.96 -8.36 7.92
CA GLY A 48 9.52 -8.27 7.70
C GLY A 48 9.01 -6.97 8.31
N THR A 49 8.04 -6.31 7.65
CA THR A 49 7.38 -5.10 8.17
C THR A 49 5.87 -5.32 8.22
N TRP A 50 5.15 -4.45 8.91
CA TRP A 50 3.68 -4.50 9.00
C TRP A 50 2.96 -3.99 7.73
N GLN A 51 3.72 -3.70 6.66
CA GLN A 51 3.21 -3.06 5.46
C GLN A 51 2.10 -3.87 4.76
N THR A 52 2.30 -5.17 4.55
CA THR A 52 1.33 -6.04 3.84
C THR A 52 0.01 -6.17 4.61
N PHE A 53 0.10 -6.28 5.94
CA PHE A 53 -1.08 -6.27 6.81
C PHE A 53 -1.84 -4.96 6.69
N MET A 54 -1.15 -3.80 6.70
CA MET A 54 -1.81 -2.51 6.54
C MET A 54 -2.43 -2.30 5.17
N VAL A 55 -1.82 -2.79 4.09
CA VAL A 55 -2.44 -2.74 2.76
C VAL A 55 -3.78 -3.49 2.75
N LEU A 56 -3.82 -4.67 3.36
CA LEU A 56 -5.04 -5.49 3.43
C LEU A 56 -6.12 -4.86 4.30
N VAL A 57 -5.77 -4.41 5.51
CA VAL A 57 -6.72 -3.74 6.42
C VAL A 57 -7.27 -2.46 5.80
N PHE A 58 -6.40 -1.65 5.18
CA PHE A 58 -6.83 -0.42 4.52
C PHE A 58 -7.74 -0.68 3.33
N ALA A 59 -7.42 -1.68 2.49
CA ALA A 59 -8.26 -2.08 1.36
C ALA A 59 -9.62 -2.65 1.80
N TYR A 60 -9.66 -3.39 2.91
CA TYR A 60 -10.89 -3.89 3.53
C TYR A 60 -11.75 -2.77 4.12
N ALA A 61 -11.14 -1.81 4.82
CA ALA A 61 -11.82 -0.70 5.47
C ALA A 61 -12.36 0.37 4.49
N THR A 62 -11.74 0.51 3.32
CA THR A 62 -12.17 1.47 2.29
C THR A 62 -12.88 0.78 1.13
N ASN A 63 -12.17 0.58 0.02
CA ASN A 63 -12.63 -0.12 -1.16
C ASN A 63 -11.38 -0.69 -1.85
N ARG A 64 -11.46 -1.89 -2.42
CA ARG A 64 -10.34 -2.54 -3.13
C ARG A 64 -9.62 -1.61 -4.12
N TRP A 65 -10.35 -0.69 -4.74
CA TRP A 65 -9.80 0.26 -5.70
C TRP A 65 -9.00 1.40 -5.06
N TYR A 66 -9.42 1.91 -3.89
CA TYR A 66 -8.63 2.93 -3.17
C TYR A 66 -7.35 2.32 -2.57
N GLY A 67 -7.42 1.08 -2.08
CA GLY A 67 -6.23 0.34 -1.65
C GLY A 67 -5.25 0.12 -2.82
N PHE A 68 -5.74 -0.30 -3.98
CA PHE A 68 -4.92 -0.45 -5.18
C PHE A 68 -4.28 0.88 -5.63
N LEU A 69 -5.06 1.98 -5.68
CA LEU A 69 -4.52 3.29 -6.04
C LEU A 69 -3.50 3.81 -5.01
N ALA A 70 -3.71 3.55 -3.71
CA ALA A 70 -2.76 3.93 -2.66
C ALA A 70 -1.43 3.19 -2.79
N VAL A 71 -1.47 1.87 -3.06
CA VAL A 71 -0.26 1.09 -3.33
C VAL A 71 0.43 1.55 -4.62
N LEU A 72 -0.33 1.84 -5.68
CA LEU A 72 0.24 2.34 -6.93
C LEU A 72 0.92 3.69 -6.72
N LEU A 73 0.27 4.61 -6.00
CA LEU A 73 0.84 5.91 -5.67
C LEU A 73 2.09 5.77 -4.80
N TYR A 74 2.06 4.88 -3.81
CA TYR A 74 3.20 4.53 -2.98
C TYR A 74 4.40 4.05 -3.81
N LEU A 75 4.18 3.14 -4.76
CA LEU A 75 5.24 2.64 -5.65
C LEU A 75 5.79 3.73 -6.57
N ILE A 76 4.93 4.60 -7.12
CA ILE A 76 5.36 5.73 -7.95
C ILE A 76 6.23 6.69 -7.12
N ILE A 77 5.78 7.05 -5.92
CA ILE A 77 6.50 7.96 -5.02
C ILE A 77 7.86 7.37 -4.62
N GLY A 78 7.91 6.09 -4.24
CA GLY A 78 9.15 5.42 -3.87
C GLY A 78 10.08 5.19 -5.05
N GLY A 79 9.54 4.84 -6.22
CA GLY A 79 10.30 4.68 -7.47
C GLY A 79 10.87 6.00 -8.00
N LEU A 80 10.19 7.13 -7.75
CA LEU A 80 10.69 8.47 -8.06
C LEU A 80 11.83 8.93 -7.13
N GLY A 81 12.18 8.15 -6.10
CA GLY A 81 13.34 8.43 -5.25
C GLY A 81 13.00 9.10 -3.91
N LEU A 82 11.72 9.12 -3.50
CA LEU A 82 11.37 9.52 -2.14
C LEU A 82 11.59 8.33 -1.17
N PRO A 83 12.17 8.55 0.03
CA PRO A 83 12.45 7.52 1.04
C PRO A 83 11.18 7.06 1.75
N VAL A 84 10.27 6.43 1.00
CA VAL A 84 9.00 5.88 1.50
C VAL A 84 9.02 4.36 1.64
N PHE A 85 10.05 3.68 1.12
CA PHE A 85 10.23 2.25 1.35
C PHE A 85 10.80 1.98 2.74
N ALA A 86 10.73 0.71 3.15
CA ALA A 86 11.25 0.26 4.44
C ALA A 86 12.71 0.72 4.64
N ASP A 87 13.05 1.06 5.89
CA ASP A 87 14.38 1.54 6.28
C ASP A 87 14.82 2.86 5.60
N GLY A 88 13.86 3.65 5.12
CA GLY A 88 14.14 4.89 4.37
C GLY A 88 14.69 4.64 2.97
N SER A 89 14.53 3.43 2.43
CA SER A 89 14.97 3.09 1.08
C SER A 89 14.16 3.85 0.02
N SER A 90 14.79 4.13 -1.12
CA SER A 90 14.17 4.85 -2.23
C SER A 90 14.78 4.45 -3.57
N GLY A 91 14.05 4.70 -4.66
CA GLY A 91 14.54 4.51 -6.02
C GLY A 91 14.49 3.07 -6.52
N TRP A 92 14.94 2.89 -7.76
CA TRP A 92 14.96 1.60 -8.44
C TRP A 92 16.01 0.63 -7.89
N SER A 93 17.00 1.12 -7.15
CA SER A 93 18.01 0.31 -6.47
C SER A 93 17.43 -0.63 -5.42
N VAL A 94 16.19 -0.39 -4.96
CA VAL A 94 15.45 -1.33 -4.10
C VAL A 94 15.04 -2.60 -4.85
N PHE A 95 14.93 -2.53 -6.18
CA PHE A 95 14.60 -3.67 -7.04
C PHE A 95 15.85 -4.34 -7.64
N ASP A 96 17.06 -3.88 -7.32
CA ASP A 96 18.30 -4.58 -7.65
C ASP A 96 18.53 -5.68 -6.62
N TRP A 97 18.04 -6.89 -6.94
CA TRP A 97 18.12 -8.10 -6.13
C TRP A 97 19.17 -9.07 -6.69
#